data_AF-A0A353LL70-F1
#
_entry.id   AF-A0A353LL70-F1
#
_cell.length_a   1.000
_cell.length_b   1.000
_cell.length_c   1.000
_cell.angle_alpha   90.00
_cell.angle_beta   90.00
_cell.angle_gamma   90.00
#
_symmetry.space_group_name_H-M   'P 1'
#
loop_
_entity.id
_entity.type
_entity.pdbx_description
1 polymer ?
#
loop_
_entity_poly.entity_id
_entity_poly.type
_entity_poly.pdbx_seq_one_letter_code
_entity_poly.pdbx_strand_id
1 'polypeptide(L)' 'MSETNRQFDEVIAICRNMFEKKSSDYGPTWRILRPESVTDQLLIKANRIRSLEIKKESKVGEGIFPEF' A
#
# COMPACT_ATOMS: atom_id res chain seq x y z
N MET A 1 7.99 -24.46 7.62
CA MET A 1 6.57 -24.10 7.87
C MET A 1 6.41 -23.13 9.04
N SER A 2 7.12 -23.29 10.16
CA SER A 2 7.06 -22.33 11.28
C SER A 2 7.51 -20.91 10.89
N GLU A 3 8.55 -20.81 10.06
CA GLU A 3 9.11 -19.52 9.63
C GLU A 3 8.14 -18.73 8.74
N THR A 4 7.48 -19.40 7.79
CA THR A 4 6.48 -18.77 6.92
C THR A 4 5.32 -18.20 7.73
N ASN A 5 4.81 -18.94 8.72
CA ASN A 5 3.72 -18.46 9.57
C ASN A 5 4.13 -17.19 10.34
N ARG A 6 5.36 -17.15 10.90
CA ARG A 6 5.90 -15.97 11.58
C ARG A 6 5.98 -14.76 10.66
N GLN A 7 6.45 -14.96 9.42
CA GLN A 7 6.49 -13.88 8.41
C GLN A 7 5.11 -13.35 8.07
N PHE A 8 4.10 -14.23 7.96
CA PHE A 8 2.71 -13.82 7.78
C PHE A 8 2.20 -13.01 8.98
N ASP A 9 2.46 -13.46 10.20
CA ASP A 9 2.04 -12.76 11.42
C ASP A 9 2.64 -11.35 11.49
N GLU A 10 3.91 -11.19 11.12
CA GLU A 10 4.58 -9.89 11.03
C GLU A 10 3.90 -8.96 10.02
N VAL A 11 3.64 -9.45 8.80
CA VAL A 11 2.97 -8.65 7.76
C VAL A 11 1.54 -8.29 8.16
N ILE A 12 0.80 -9.22 8.76
CA ILE A 12 -0.56 -8.97 9.26
C ILE A 12 -0.54 -7.86 10.32
N ALA A 13 0.42 -7.89 11.25
CA ALA A 13 0.56 -6.86 12.27
C ALA A 13 0.83 -5.48 11.66
N ILE A 14 1.71 -5.40 10.64
CA ILE A 14 1.99 -4.16 9.91
C ILE A 14 0.72 -3.63 9.23
N CYS A 15 0.02 -4.48 8.48
CA CYS A 15 -1.21 -4.13 7.79
C CYS A 15 -2.29 -3.64 8.76
N ARG A 16 -2.46 -4.31 9.90
CA ARG A 16 -3.43 -3.93 10.93
C ARG A 16 -3.09 -2.56 11.52
N ASN A 17 -1.83 -2.32 11.89
CA ASN A 17 -1.42 -1.02 12.43
C ASN A 17 -1.66 0.13 11.44
N MET A 18 -1.35 -0.09 10.16
CA MET A 18 -1.60 0.89 9.10
C MET A 18 -3.10 1.16 8.91
N PHE A 19 -3.92 0.11 8.94
CA PHE A 19 -5.37 0.24 8.81
C PHE A 19 -5.98 1.01 10.00
N GLU A 20 -5.55 0.72 11.22
CA GLU A 20 -5.98 1.45 12.43
C GLU A 20 -5.66 2.94 12.35
N LYS A 21 -4.43 3.30 11.95
CA LYS A 21 -4.03 4.70 11.75
C LYS A 21 -4.91 5.39 10.71
N LYS A 22 -5.06 4.79 9.52
CA LYS A 22 -5.93 5.34 8.45
C LYS A 22 -7.38 5.48 8.90
N SER A 23 -7.89 4.52 9.67
CA SER A 23 -9.25 4.56 10.19
C SER A 23 -9.42 5.67 11.23
N SER A 24 -8.39 6.00 12.01
CA SER A 24 -8.40 7.16 12.91
C SER A 24 -8.37 8.48 12.13
N ASP A 25 -7.53 8.56 11.10
CA ASP A 25 -7.31 9.79 10.34
C ASP A 25 -8.50 10.17 9.44
N TYR A 26 -9.11 9.18 8.79
CA TYR A 26 -10.12 9.42 7.74
C TYR A 26 -11.48 8.75 8.04
N GLY A 27 -11.60 8.00 9.13
CA GLY A 27 -12.78 7.21 9.42
C GLY A 27 -12.95 6.03 8.45
N PRO A 28 -14.14 5.44 8.33
CA PRO A 28 -14.41 4.32 7.42
C PRO A 28 -14.59 4.78 5.96
N THR A 29 -13.72 5.65 5.44
CA THR A 29 -13.81 6.22 4.07
C THR A 29 -13.84 5.14 3.00
N TRP A 30 -13.22 3.99 3.25
CA TRP A 30 -13.24 2.86 2.33
C TRP A 30 -14.65 2.32 2.05
N ARG A 31 -15.65 2.58 2.91
CA ARG A 31 -17.05 2.20 2.67
C ARG A 31 -17.74 3.05 1.60
N ILE A 32 -17.22 4.25 1.33
CA ILE A 32 -17.76 5.15 0.31
C ILE A 32 -16.92 5.12 -0.99
N LEU A 33 -15.85 4.33 -1.03
CA LEU A 33 -15.08 4.11 -2.25
C LEU A 33 -15.94 3.36 -3.26
N ARG A 34 -16.11 3.97 -4.44
CA ARG A 34 -16.68 3.27 -5.59
C ARG A 34 -15.67 2.21 -6.07
N PRO A 35 -16.11 1.01 -6.50
CA PRO A 35 -15.21 -0.01 -7.04
C PRO A 35 -14.26 0.51 -8.12
N GLU A 36 -14.73 1.40 -8.98
CA GLU A 36 -13.94 2.06 -10.01
C GLU A 36 -12.79 2.89 -9.42
N SER A 37 -13.01 3.56 -8.28
CA SER A 37 -11.97 4.31 -7.58
C SER A 37 -10.88 3.40 -7.01
N VAL A 38 -11.18 2.14 -6.71
CA VAL A 38 -10.16 1.15 -6.31
C VAL A 38 -9.32 0.77 -7.52
N THR A 39 -9.96 0.51 -8.67
CA THR A 39 -9.26 0.24 -9.94
C THR A 39 -8.34 1.39 -10.33
N ASP A 40 -8.81 2.64 -10.23
CA ASP A 40 -8.00 3.82 -10.52
C ASP A 40 -6.77 3.91 -9.60
N GLN A 41 -6.95 3.66 -8.30
CA GLN A 41 -5.85 3.66 -7.33
C GLN A 41 -4.81 2.57 -7.64
N LEU A 42 -5.25 1.37 -8.02
CA LEU A 42 -4.36 0.29 -8.45
C LEU A 42 -3.59 0.67 -9.72
N LEU A 43 -4.25 1.27 -10.70
CA LEU A 43 -3.64 1.72 -11.95
C LEU A 43 -2.60 2.82 -11.73
N ILE A 44 -2.90 3.80 -10.86
CA ILE A 44 -1.96 4.86 -10.45
C ILE A 44 -0.70 4.24 -9.82
N LYS A 45 -0.87 3.27 -8.90
CA LYS A 45 0.25 2.56 -8.25
C LYS A 45 1.11 1.81 -9.28
N ALA A 46 0.49 1.04 -10.17
CA ALA A 46 1.20 0.28 -11.20
C ALA A 46 1.98 1.17 -12.16
N ASN A 47 1.38 2.27 -12.63
CA ASN A 47 2.05 3.24 -13.50
C ASN A 47 3.22 3.94 -12.80
N ARG A 48 3.10 4.19 -11.49
CA ARG A 48 4.18 4.76 -10.68
C ARG A 48 5.35 3.79 -10.56
N ILE A 49 5.12 2.53 -10.21
CA ILE A 49 6.15 1.48 -10.15
C ILE A 49 6.89 1.40 -11.49
N ARG A 50 6.16 1.27 -12.60
CA ARG A 50 6.73 1.24 -13.94
C ARG A 50 7.57 2.48 -14.26
N SER A 51 7.11 3.66 -13.86
CA SER A 51 7.84 4.91 -14.08
C SER A 51 9.16 4.95 -13.31
N LEU A 52 9.16 4.51 -12.04
CA LEU A 52 10.36 4.42 -11.22
C LEU A 52 11.36 3.41 -11.79
N GLU A 53 10.90 2.26 -12.28
CA GLU A 53 11.76 1.25 -12.92
C GLU A 53 12.41 1.74 -14.22
N ILE A 54 11.63 2.43 -15.07
CA ILE A 54 12.12 2.94 -16.36
C ILE A 54 13.09 4.11 -16.15
N LYS A 55 12.68 5.11 -15.35
CA LYS A 55 13.44 6.36 -15.22
C LYS A 55 14.60 6.24 -14.24
N LYS A 56 14.55 5.27 -13.31
CA LYS A 56 15.54 5.06 -12.25
C LYS A 56 15.81 6.32 -11.40
N GLU A 57 14.85 7.24 -11.37
CA GLU A 57 14.89 8.47 -10.60
C GLU A 57 13.66 8.53 -9.69
N SER A 58 13.85 8.90 -8.43
CA SER A 58 12.76 9.29 -7.54
C SER A 58 13.01 10.70 -7.05
N LYS A 59 12.04 11.59 -7.28
CA LYS A 59 12.11 12.98 -6.80
C LYS A 59 11.68 13.12 -5.33
N VAL A 60 11.11 12.06 -4.75
CA VAL A 60 10.65 12.02 -3.36
C VAL A 60 11.28 10.81 -2.67
N GLY A 61 11.97 11.05 -1.55
CA GLY A 61 12.75 10.04 -0.82
C GLY A 61 11.90 9.11 0.05
N GLU A 62 10.82 8.55 -0.47
CA GLU A 62 9.85 7.73 0.28
C GLU A 62 10.28 6.25 0.39
N GLY A 63 11.36 5.87 -0.28
CA GLY A 63 11.82 4.48 -0.38
C GLY A 63 10.93 3.62 -1.29
N ILE A 64 11.15 2.30 -1.27
CA ILE A 64 10.38 1.35 -2.11
C ILE A 64 9.17 0.77 -1.38
N PHE A 65 9.17 0.77 -0.05
CA PHE A 65 8.13 0.13 0.75
C PHE A 65 6.72 0.68 0.47
N PRO A 66 6.51 2.00 0.30
CA PRO A 66 5.19 2.54 -0.06
C PRO A 66 4.69 2.10 -1.43
N GLU A 67 5.56 1.58 -2.31
CA GLU A 67 5.19 1.11 -3.64
C GLU A 67 4.57 -0.30 -3.61
N PHE A 68 4.86 -1.08 -2.58
CA PHE A 68 4.26 -2.39 -2.32
C PHE A 68 3.10 -2.30 -1.32
#